data_AF-A0A7Y8GX49-F1
#
_entry.id   AF-A0A7Y8GX49-F1
#
_cell.length_a   1.000
_cell.length_b   1.000
_cell.length_c   1.000
_cell.angle_alpha   90.00
_cell.angle_beta   90.00
_cell.angle_gamma   90.00
#
_symmetry.space_group_name_H-M   'P 1'
#
loop_
_entity.id
_entity.type
_entity.pdbx_description
1 polymer ?
#
loop_
_entity_poly.entity_id
_entity_poly.type
_entity_poly.pdbx_seq_one_letter_code
_entity_poly.pdbx_strand_id
1 'polypeptide(L)'
;MKGDSSKQELEVIVALRTAVDRAPLLSDEHLAAIRELKLEVIRQAQSSLDAGQPPVYVHKIGMTTVLSPSAQRCGMFQITRFNNTGVIGDSQYRTVAEAVEDNDLGYSDRICGEEADAHMRSLLEAEALYQHSRRSFA
;
A
#
# COMPACT_ATOMS: atom_id res chain seq x y z
N MET A 1 -23.18 -2.95 3.17
CA MET A 1 -22.53 -4.24 3.49
C MET A 1 -21.19 -4.45 2.74
N LYS A 2 -20.38 -3.41 2.49
CA LYS A 2 -19.08 -3.57 1.80
C LYS A 2 -17.87 -3.75 2.75
N GLY A 3 -18.01 -3.41 4.03
CA GLY A 3 -16.87 -3.41 4.98
C GLY A 3 -16.45 -4.79 5.52
N ASP A 4 -17.21 -5.84 5.25
CA ASP A 4 -16.94 -7.20 5.79
C ASP A 4 -15.97 -7.98 4.87
N SER A 5 -16.14 -7.82 3.55
CA SER A 5 -15.30 -8.50 2.55
C SER A 5 -13.86 -7.98 2.53
N SER A 6 -13.65 -6.67 2.72
CA SER A 6 -12.31 -6.09 2.68
C SER A 6 -11.46 -6.50 3.90
N LYS A 7 -12.09 -6.71 5.05
CA LYS A 7 -11.41 -7.22 6.25
C LYS A 7 -11.01 -8.69 6.10
N GLN A 8 -11.90 -9.51 5.57
CA GLN A 8 -11.60 -10.92 5.28
C GLN A 8 -10.44 -11.07 4.28
N GLU A 9 -10.38 -10.21 3.26
CA GLU A 9 -9.24 -10.17 2.35
C GLU A 9 -7.92 -9.86 3.08
N LEU A 10 -7.92 -8.90 4.01
CA LEU A 10 -6.71 -8.58 4.79
C LEU A 10 -6.28 -9.73 5.71
N GLU A 11 -7.22 -10.49 6.28
CA GLU A 11 -6.91 -11.66 7.10
C GLU A 11 -6.14 -12.74 6.31
N VAL A 12 -6.44 -12.91 5.01
CA VAL A 12 -5.69 -13.82 4.14
C VAL A 12 -4.23 -13.38 4.01
N ILE A 13 -3.97 -12.09 3.80
CA ILE A 13 -2.59 -11.57 3.72
C ILE A 13 -1.84 -11.80 5.04
N VAL A 14 -2.51 -11.56 6.18
CA VAL A 14 -1.90 -11.80 7.51
C VAL A 14 -1.57 -13.29 7.70
N ALA A 15 -2.46 -14.18 7.29
CA ALA A 15 -2.22 -15.62 7.35
C ALA A 15 -1.04 -16.05 6.46
N LEU A 16 -0.95 -15.52 5.24
CA LEU A 16 0.14 -15.81 4.30
C LEU A 16 1.49 -15.27 4.80
N ARG A 17 1.53 -14.07 5.39
CA ARG A 17 2.74 -13.56 6.08
C ARG A 17 3.17 -14.49 7.21
N THR A 18 2.21 -14.94 8.01
CA THR A 18 2.49 -15.89 9.10
C THR A 18 3.04 -17.22 8.58
N ALA A 19 2.57 -17.69 7.41
CA ALA A 19 3.11 -18.88 6.76
C ALA A 19 4.56 -18.66 6.29
N VAL A 20 4.88 -17.49 5.71
CA VAL A 20 6.25 -17.11 5.36
C VAL A 20 7.14 -17.13 6.59
N ASP A 21 6.73 -16.48 7.68
CA ASP A 21 7.53 -16.36 8.91
C ASP A 21 7.78 -17.70 9.61
N ARG A 22 6.87 -18.67 9.46
CA ARG A 22 6.98 -20.00 10.08
C ARG A 22 7.78 -21.00 9.26
N ALA A 23 7.80 -20.84 7.94
CA ALA A 23 8.49 -21.75 7.06
C ALA A 23 10.03 -21.66 7.26
N PRO A 24 10.76 -22.79 7.22
CA PRO A 24 12.22 -22.75 7.34
C PRO A 24 12.85 -21.87 6.25
N LEU A 25 13.71 -20.94 6.64
CA LEU A 25 14.30 -19.98 5.70
C LEU A 25 14.96 -20.67 4.50
N LEU A 26 14.66 -20.14 3.32
CA LEU A 26 15.13 -20.61 2.01
C LEU A 26 14.74 -22.06 1.63
N SER A 27 13.84 -22.70 2.38
CA SER A 27 13.23 -23.96 1.97
C SER A 27 12.22 -23.78 0.82
N ASP A 28 11.86 -24.87 0.15
CA ASP A 28 10.81 -24.88 -0.88
C ASP A 28 9.48 -24.36 -0.33
N GLU A 29 9.15 -24.70 0.93
CA GLU A 29 7.97 -24.21 1.64
C GLU A 29 8.01 -22.69 1.81
N HIS A 30 9.14 -22.14 2.25
CA HIS A 30 9.31 -20.69 2.41
C HIS A 30 9.21 -19.95 1.07
N LEU A 31 9.83 -20.48 0.01
CA LEU A 31 9.74 -19.91 -1.33
C LEU A 31 8.33 -20.01 -1.91
N ALA A 32 7.59 -21.09 -1.62
CA ALA A 32 6.18 -21.22 -1.99
C ALA A 32 5.30 -20.20 -1.25
N ALA A 33 5.46 -20.07 0.07
CA ALA A 33 4.72 -19.11 0.88
C ALA A 33 4.97 -17.66 0.43
N ILE A 34 6.22 -17.29 0.10
CA ILE A 34 6.54 -15.96 -0.44
C ILE A 34 5.79 -15.72 -1.76
N ARG A 35 5.76 -16.72 -2.65
CA ARG A 35 5.06 -16.61 -3.94
C ARG A 35 3.56 -16.44 -3.74
N GLU A 36 2.94 -17.22 -2.87
CA GLU A 36 1.52 -17.11 -2.55
C GLU A 36 1.17 -15.74 -1.96
N LEU A 37 1.96 -15.26 -0.98
CA LEU A 37 1.80 -13.93 -0.42
C LEU A 37 1.84 -12.85 -1.50
N LYS A 38 2.85 -12.90 -2.39
CA LYS A 38 2.99 -11.93 -3.48
C LYS A 38 1.79 -11.94 -4.41
N LEU A 39 1.37 -13.13 -4.85
CA LEU A 39 0.22 -13.26 -5.76
C LEU A 39 -1.06 -12.70 -5.14
N GLU A 40 -1.28 -12.96 -3.85
CA GLU A 40 -2.48 -12.47 -3.17
C GLU A 40 -2.47 -10.95 -2.98
N VAL A 41 -1.31 -10.37 -2.64
CA VAL A 41 -1.15 -8.90 -2.53
C VAL A 41 -1.42 -8.23 -3.88
N ILE A 42 -0.90 -8.80 -4.98
CA ILE A 42 -1.15 -8.31 -6.35
C ILE A 42 -2.63 -8.40 -6.70
N ARG A 43 -3.26 -9.57 -6.45
CA ARG A 43 -4.69 -9.80 -6.71
C ARG A 43 -5.56 -8.79 -5.99
N GLN A 44 -5.29 -8.59 -4.70
CA GLN A 44 -6.04 -7.65 -3.87
C GLN A 44 -5.82 -6.19 -4.27
N ALA A 45 -4.59 -5.82 -4.62
CA ALA A 45 -4.28 -4.48 -5.13
C ALA A 45 -5.04 -4.20 -6.44
N GLN A 46 -5.03 -5.14 -7.38
CA GLN A 46 -5.77 -5.03 -8.64
C GLN A 46 -7.28 -4.93 -8.39
N SER A 47 -7.84 -5.81 -7.56
CA SER A 47 -9.27 -5.77 -7.18
C SER A 47 -9.68 -4.41 -6.59
N SER A 48 -8.83 -3.83 -5.75
CA SER A 48 -9.04 -2.49 -5.18
C SER A 48 -9.12 -1.42 -6.27
N LEU A 49 -8.15 -1.44 -7.21
CA LEU A 49 -8.08 -0.49 -8.32
C LEU A 49 -9.30 -0.63 -9.24
N ASP A 50 -9.69 -1.86 -9.58
CA ASP A 50 -10.86 -2.15 -10.42
C ASP A 50 -12.17 -1.68 -9.77
N ALA A 51 -12.23 -1.70 -8.43
CA ALA A 51 -13.34 -1.13 -7.65
C ALA A 51 -13.29 0.41 -7.54
N GLY A 52 -12.31 1.07 -8.16
CA GLY A 52 -12.11 2.52 -8.09
C GLY A 52 -11.58 3.00 -6.74
N GLN A 53 -11.00 2.11 -5.94
CA GLN A 53 -10.48 2.41 -4.60
C GLN A 53 -8.96 2.17 -4.57
N PRO A 54 -8.13 3.23 -4.64
CA PRO A 54 -6.68 3.09 -4.51
C PRO A 54 -6.29 2.38 -3.21
N PRO A 55 -5.55 1.26 -3.24
CA PRO A 55 -5.11 0.60 -2.02
C PRO A 55 -4.05 1.46 -1.32
N VAL A 56 -4.20 1.60 0.00
CA VAL A 56 -3.33 2.39 0.87
C VAL A 56 -2.54 1.47 1.78
N TYR A 57 -1.22 1.65 1.81
CA TYR A 57 -0.28 0.84 2.57
C TYR A 57 0.48 1.72 3.57
N VAL A 58 0.49 1.31 4.83
CA VAL A 58 1.22 1.96 5.92
C VAL A 58 2.45 1.14 6.24
N HIS A 59 3.60 1.79 6.20
CA HIS A 59 4.88 1.19 6.52
C HIS A 59 5.22 1.44 7.99
N LYS A 60 5.92 0.49 8.63
CA LYS A 60 6.35 0.61 10.04
C LYS A 60 7.19 1.86 10.33
N ILE A 61 7.86 2.39 9.32
CA ILE A 61 8.69 3.60 9.40
C ILE A 61 7.88 4.92 9.30
N GLY A 62 6.55 4.86 9.32
CA GLY A 62 5.67 6.04 9.25
C GLY A 62 5.50 6.61 7.84
N MET A 63 5.89 5.85 6.81
CA MET A 63 5.61 6.20 5.41
C MET A 63 4.27 5.60 4.99
N THR A 64 3.55 6.30 4.12
CA THR A 64 2.33 5.78 3.49
C THR A 64 2.53 5.69 1.98
N THR A 65 2.12 4.58 1.38
CA THR A 65 2.17 4.34 -0.06
C THR A 65 0.76 4.16 -0.60
N VAL A 66 0.44 4.85 -1.69
CA VAL A 66 -0.82 4.69 -2.41
C VAL A 66 -0.50 4.23 -3.83
N LEU A 67 -1.14 3.14 -4.26
CA LEU A 67 -1.10 2.68 -5.64
C LEU A 67 -2.33 3.20 -6.39
N SER A 68 -2.14 3.76 -7.57
CA SER A 68 -3.21 4.36 -8.37
C SER A 68 -2.90 4.27 -9.87
N PRO A 69 -3.87 4.46 -10.77
CA PRO A 69 -3.56 4.75 -12.17
C PRO A 69 -2.68 6.00 -12.26
N SER A 70 -1.67 6.00 -13.13
CA SER A 70 -0.76 7.14 -13.24
C SER A 70 -1.46 8.36 -13.83
N ALA A 71 -1.37 9.48 -13.11
CA ALA A 71 -1.84 10.78 -13.59
C ALA A 71 -0.91 11.37 -14.67
N GLN A 72 0.35 10.92 -14.73
CA GLN A 72 1.38 11.46 -15.63
C GLN A 72 1.50 10.64 -16.93
N ARG A 73 1.28 9.32 -16.88
CA ARG A 73 1.50 8.42 -18.01
C ARG A 73 0.31 7.48 -18.18
N CYS A 74 -0.52 7.77 -19.19
CA CYS A 74 -1.71 6.96 -19.50
C CYS A 74 -1.34 5.48 -19.70
N GLY A 75 -2.12 4.57 -19.11
CA GLY A 75 -1.90 3.12 -19.17
C GLY A 75 -0.84 2.58 -18.20
N MET A 76 -0.21 3.43 -17.38
CA MET A 76 0.71 3.00 -16.32
C MET A 76 0.05 3.09 -14.95
N PHE A 77 0.66 2.43 -13.97
CA PHE A 77 0.36 2.56 -12.55
C PHE A 77 1.36 3.50 -11.88
N GLN A 78 0.95 4.12 -10.78
CA GLN A 78 1.77 5.04 -10.01
C GLN A 78 1.70 4.68 -8.52
N ILE A 79 2.88 4.61 -7.90
CA ILE A 79 3.05 4.59 -6.47
C ILE A 79 3.34 6.02 -6.02
N THR A 80 2.48 6.58 -5.19
CA THR A 80 2.71 7.87 -4.53
C THR A 80 3.06 7.60 -3.08
N ARG A 81 4.16 8.19 -2.61
CA ARG A 81 4.65 8.02 -1.24
C ARG A 81 4.45 9.31 -0.46
N PHE A 82 3.99 9.16 0.78
CA PHE A 82 3.69 10.25 1.70
C PHE A 82 4.45 10.05 3.00
N ASN A 83 4.86 11.15 3.60
CA ASN A 83 5.19 11.24 5.01
C ASN A 83 4.24 12.27 5.68
N ASN A 84 4.46 12.57 6.95
CA ASN A 84 3.63 13.54 7.70
C ASN A 84 3.84 15.00 7.26
N THR A 85 4.67 15.27 6.27
CA THR A 85 4.93 16.61 5.71
C THR A 85 4.42 16.77 4.28
N GLY A 86 3.84 15.72 3.71
CA GLY A 86 3.26 15.70 2.36
C GLY A 86 3.84 14.60 1.47
N VAL A 87 3.67 14.78 0.16
CA VAL A 87 4.18 13.86 -0.87
C VAL A 87 5.71 13.95 -0.92
N ILE A 88 6.38 12.80 -0.77
CA ILE A 88 7.85 12.71 -0.89
C ILE A 88 8.31 12.36 -2.30
N GLY A 89 7.42 11.75 -3.10
CA GLY A 89 7.68 11.43 -4.49
C GLY A 89 6.77 10.33 -5.02
N ASP A 90 6.80 10.16 -6.33
CA ASP A 90 6.06 9.12 -7.03
C ASP A 90 6.94 8.33 -8.00
N SER A 91 6.49 7.14 -8.38
CA SER A 91 7.17 6.26 -9.33
C SER A 91 6.14 5.55 -10.20
N GLN A 92 6.44 5.34 -11.48
CA GLN A 92 5.51 4.75 -12.43
C GLN A 92 5.94 3.34 -12.88
N TYR A 93 4.96 2.45 -13.01
CA TYR A 93 5.13 1.03 -13.30
C TYR A 93 4.21 0.60 -14.44
N ARG A 94 4.60 -0.41 -15.22
CA ARG A 94 3.75 -0.93 -16.31
C ARG A 94 2.65 -1.84 -15.78
N THR A 95 2.90 -2.52 -14.66
CA THR A 95 1.95 -3.45 -14.06
C THR A 95 1.81 -3.24 -12.56
N VAL A 96 0.69 -3.69 -11.99
CA VAL A 96 0.51 -3.76 -10.53
C VAL A 96 1.55 -4.67 -9.88
N ALA A 97 1.93 -5.76 -10.54
CA ALA A 97 2.94 -6.68 -10.05
C ALA A 97 4.29 -5.98 -9.82
N GLU A 98 4.79 -5.26 -10.85
CA GLU A 98 6.02 -4.46 -10.73
C GLU A 98 5.93 -3.46 -9.57
N ALA A 99 4.80 -2.75 -9.44
CA ALA A 99 4.61 -1.77 -8.38
C ALA A 99 4.62 -2.39 -6.98
N VAL A 100 3.99 -3.56 -6.81
CA VAL A 100 3.94 -4.30 -5.55
C VAL A 100 5.33 -4.82 -5.16
N GLU A 101 6.08 -5.38 -6.11
CA GLU A 101 7.40 -5.96 -5.85
C GLU A 101 8.45 -4.89 -5.55
N ASP A 102 8.56 -3.84 -6.37
CA ASP A 102 9.59 -2.80 -6.21
C ASP A 102 9.39 -1.95 -4.95
N ASN A 103 8.21 -2.01 -4.33
CA ASN A 103 7.89 -1.26 -3.11
C ASN A 103 7.66 -2.17 -1.89
N ASP A 104 7.92 -3.47 -2.03
CA ASP A 104 7.81 -4.46 -0.96
C ASP A 104 6.44 -4.44 -0.23
N LEU A 105 5.36 -4.17 -0.97
CA LEU A 105 4.03 -3.95 -0.38
C LEU A 105 3.47 -5.21 0.30
N GLY A 106 4.06 -6.37 0.03
CA GLY A 106 3.75 -7.62 0.71
C GLY A 106 4.01 -7.60 2.21
N TYR A 107 4.86 -6.69 2.71
CA TYR A 107 5.18 -6.54 4.14
C TYR A 107 4.69 -5.22 4.77
N SER A 108 3.98 -4.39 4.00
CA SER A 108 3.34 -3.15 4.47
C SER A 108 1.89 -3.40 4.88
N ASP A 109 1.40 -2.76 5.93
CA ASP A 109 0.03 -2.97 6.37
C ASP A 109 -0.95 -2.24 5.45
N ARG A 110 -1.84 -2.99 4.80
CA ARG A 110 -2.88 -2.40 3.94
C ARG A 110 -4.07 -1.99 4.81
N ILE A 111 -4.49 -0.74 4.68
CA ILE A 111 -5.72 -0.22 5.28
C ILE A 111 -6.77 0.00 4.18
N CYS A 112 -8.05 -0.09 4.53
CA CYS A 112 -9.14 -0.07 3.54
C CYS A 112 -10.36 0.73 4.01
N GLY A 113 -11.19 1.14 3.05
CA GLY A 113 -12.46 1.83 3.31
C GLY A 113 -12.29 3.09 4.16
N GLU A 114 -13.13 3.24 5.18
CA GLU A 114 -13.15 4.43 6.04
C GLU A 114 -11.83 4.66 6.78
N GLU A 115 -11.09 3.60 7.10
CA GLU A 115 -9.78 3.71 7.74
C GLU A 115 -8.74 4.35 6.80
N ALA A 116 -8.75 3.92 5.53
CA ALA A 116 -7.89 4.53 4.51
C ALA A 116 -8.24 6.01 4.29
N ASP A 117 -9.52 6.34 4.21
CA ASP A 117 -9.98 7.72 4.04
C ASP A 117 -9.60 8.61 5.23
N ALA A 118 -9.77 8.11 6.45
CA ALA A 118 -9.39 8.81 7.68
C ALA A 118 -7.87 9.03 7.75
N HIS A 119 -7.09 8.00 7.41
CA HIS A 119 -5.63 8.09 7.40
C HIS A 119 -5.13 9.11 6.38
N MET A 120 -5.65 9.08 5.15
CA MET A 120 -5.27 10.04 4.11
C MET A 120 -5.67 11.48 4.49
N ARG A 121 -6.82 11.68 5.16
CA ARG A 121 -7.20 13.00 5.67
C ARG A 121 -6.23 13.51 6.74
N SER A 122 -5.82 12.65 7.66
CA SER A 122 -4.83 12.98 8.69
C SER A 122 -3.49 13.41 8.08
N LEU A 123 -3.03 12.73 7.01
CA LEU A 123 -1.82 13.13 6.29
C LEU A 123 -1.93 14.52 5.66
N LEU A 124 -3.08 14.85 5.07
CA LEU A 124 -3.32 16.17 4.49
C LEU A 124 -3.34 17.28 5.56
N GLU A 125 -3.93 17.00 6.72
CA GLU A 125 -3.92 17.93 7.87
C GLU A 125 -2.50 18.14 8.40
N ALA A 126 -1.71 17.07 8.53
CA ALA A 126 -0.31 17.15 8.96
C ALA A 126 0.56 17.95 7.97
N GLU A 127 0.38 17.74 6.67
CA GLU A 127 1.02 18.55 5.63
C GLU A 127 0.63 20.03 5.77
N ALA A 128 -0.67 20.35 5.93
CA ALA A 128 -1.12 21.73 6.07
C ALA A 128 -0.50 22.44 7.29
N LEU A 129 -0.40 21.75 8.42
CA LEU A 129 0.26 22.25 9.63
C LEU A 129 1.75 22.50 9.41
N TYR A 130 2.43 21.57 8.74
CA TYR A 130 3.85 21.71 8.39
C TYR A 130 4.08 22.92 7.47
N GLN A 131 3.26 23.06 6.43
CA GLN A 131 3.34 24.19 5.49
C GLN A 131 3.08 25.53 6.18
N HIS A 132 2.13 25.58 7.10
CA HIS A 132 1.87 26.78 7.90
C HIS A 132 3.06 27.14 8.78
N SER A 133 3.60 26.17 9.51
CA SER A 133 4.78 26.37 10.37
C SER A 133 5.99 26.85 9.56
N ARG A 134 6.27 26.20 8.42
CA ARG A 134 7.39 26.55 7.53
C ARG A 134 7.30 27.99 7.02
N ARG A 135 6.10 28.48 6.70
CA ARG A 135 5.86 29.88 6.29
C ARG A 135 6.04 30.88 7.43
N SER A 136 5.78 30.48 8.67
CA SER A 136 5.93 31.34 9.86
C SER A 136 7.38 31.51 10.33
N PHE A 137 8.30 30.65 9.85
CA PHE A 137 9.74 30.73 10.12
C PHE A 137 10.58 31.27 8.95
N ALA A 138 9.93 31.61 7.83
CA ALA A 138 10.56 32.19 6.64
C ALA A 138 10.29 33.71 6.57
#